data_AF-A0A4Y3R9W3-F1
#
_entry.id   AF-A0A4Y3R9W3-F1
#
_cell.length_a   1.000
_cell.length_b   1.000
_cell.length_c   1.000
_cell.angle_alpha   90.00
_cell.angle_beta   90.00
_cell.angle_gamma   90.00
#
_symmetry.space_group_name_H-M   'P 1'
#
loop_
_entity.id
_entity.type
_entity.pdbx_description
1 polymer ?
#
loop_
_entity_poly.entity_id
_entity_poly.type
_entity_poly.pdbx_seq_one_letter_code
_entity_poly.pdbx_strand_id
1 'polypeptide(L)'
;MPGRKRSLHAGHEQLPLVLRLIENTGVAKRHLVQPIERTLAHPGFEARNARYESEAKARVPAVVEEALEVGSVTVREGEAVYVFYPAANRDPSVYTEPDRLDLARNEAPHLAFGHGAHYCAGAQLARMEAEVMLSTFLTRNPGLATAVEPERIAWRRGTVNRGPVALPVTW
;
A
#
# COMPACT_ATOMS: atom_id res chain seq x y z
N MET A 1 17.14 -2.43 21.12
CA MET A 1 15.70 -2.70 20.90
C MET A 1 15.36 -3.98 20.11
N PRO A 2 16.20 -4.59 19.23
CA PRO A 2 15.79 -5.80 18.48
C PRO A 2 15.58 -7.07 19.34
N GLY A 3 16.28 -7.18 20.48
CA GLY A 3 16.32 -8.41 21.28
C GLY A 3 15.06 -8.72 22.11
N ARG A 4 14.30 -7.72 22.58
CA ARG A 4 13.18 -7.94 23.53
C ARG A 4 11.90 -8.49 22.90
N LYS A 5 11.63 -8.21 21.62
CA LYS A 5 10.40 -8.72 20.97
C LYS A 5 10.48 -10.21 20.65
N ARG A 6 11.68 -10.72 20.35
CA ARG A 6 11.91 -12.15 20.12
C ARG A 6 11.69 -12.98 21.38
N SER A 7 12.00 -12.45 22.56
CA SER A 7 11.85 -13.20 23.82
C SER A 7 10.41 -13.30 24.32
N LEU A 8 9.55 -12.31 24.02
CA LEU A 8 8.15 -12.28 24.51
C LEU A 8 7.21 -13.27 23.80
N HIS A 9 7.48 -13.59 22.53
CA HIS A 9 6.63 -14.48 21.72
C HIS A 9 7.40 -15.66 21.12
N ALA A 10 8.53 -16.03 21.71
CA ALA A 10 9.48 -17.00 21.16
C ALA A 10 8.85 -18.36 20.77
N GLY A 11 7.77 -18.76 21.45
CA GLY A 11 7.06 -20.02 21.19
C GLY A 11 5.89 -19.92 20.21
N HIS A 12 5.56 -18.74 19.67
CA HIS A 12 4.40 -18.58 18.80
C HIS A 12 4.70 -19.05 17.37
N GLU A 13 3.90 -19.97 16.82
CA GLU A 13 4.15 -20.61 15.52
C GLU A 13 4.25 -19.62 14.35
N GLN A 14 3.48 -18.52 14.42
CA GLN A 14 3.48 -17.48 13.39
C GLN A 14 4.55 -16.40 13.59
N LEU A 15 5.35 -16.45 14.66
CA LEU A 15 6.38 -15.44 14.94
C LEU A 15 7.31 -15.19 13.74
N PRO A 16 7.80 -16.22 13.00
CA PRO A 16 8.66 -15.99 11.84
C PRO A 16 7.97 -15.21 10.72
N LEU A 17 6.66 -15.42 10.50
CA LEU A 17 5.88 -14.67 9.51
C LEU A 17 5.71 -13.21 9.95
N VAL A 18 5.29 -12.99 11.20
CA VAL A 18 5.07 -11.66 11.76
C VAL A 18 6.35 -10.82 11.72
N LEU A 19 7.50 -11.41 12.08
CA LEU A 19 8.79 -10.72 12.00
C LEU A 19 9.15 -10.34 10.56
N ARG A 20 8.96 -11.23 9.59
CA ARG A 20 9.15 -10.91 8.16
C ARG A 20 8.25 -9.78 7.69
N LEU A 21 6.98 -9.78 8.09
CA LEU A 21 6.04 -8.69 7.75
C LEU A 21 6.50 -7.35 8.34
N ILE A 22 6.97 -7.34 9.60
CA ILE A 22 7.50 -6.14 10.24
C ILE A 22 8.76 -5.64 9.51
N GLU A 23 9.70 -6.53 9.19
CA GLU A 23 10.93 -6.20 8.46
C GLU A 23 10.62 -5.62 7.07
N ASN A 24 9.64 -6.20 6.36
CA ASN A 24 9.20 -5.72 5.05
C ASN A 24 8.55 -4.33 5.06
N THR A 25 8.14 -3.81 6.22
CA THR A 25 7.64 -2.43 6.30
C THR A 25 8.73 -1.38 6.09
N GLY A 26 10.02 -1.74 6.20
CA GLY A 26 11.15 -0.81 6.08
C GLY A 26 11.25 0.19 7.25
N VAL A 27 10.38 0.09 8.26
CA VAL A 27 10.36 0.98 9.42
C VAL A 27 11.46 0.57 10.39
N ALA A 28 12.63 1.22 10.29
CA ALA A 28 13.77 0.97 11.17
C ALA A 28 13.56 1.45 12.61
N LYS A 29 12.77 2.52 12.81
CA LYS A 29 12.49 3.11 14.12
C LYS A 29 11.02 3.52 14.21
N ARG A 30 10.30 2.99 15.20
CA ARG A 30 8.97 3.49 15.57
C ARG A 30 9.12 4.47 16.72
N HIS A 31 8.65 5.70 16.54
CA HIS A 31 8.51 6.67 17.62
C HIS A 31 7.29 6.27 18.43
N LEU A 32 7.50 5.41 19.42
CA LEU A 32 6.45 5.08 20.37
C LEU A 32 6.31 6.26 21.33
N VAL A 33 5.08 6.78 21.43
CA VAL A 33 4.73 7.89 22.34
C VAL A 33 5.01 7.52 23.81
N GLN A 34 5.12 6.23 24.11
CA GLN A 34 5.48 5.67 25.42
C GLN A 34 6.21 4.32 25.25
N PRO A 35 6.88 3.79 26.28
CA PRO A 35 7.53 2.47 26.22
C PRO A 35 6.58 1.36 25.77
N ILE A 36 7.05 0.44 24.91
CA ILE A 36 6.21 -0.61 24.32
C ILE A 36 5.59 -1.50 25.41
N GLU A 37 6.33 -1.77 26.48
CA GLU A 37 5.89 -2.56 27.62
C GLU A 37 4.66 -1.92 28.29
N ARG A 38 4.62 -0.59 28.39
CA ARG A 38 3.47 0.14 28.95
C ARG A 38 2.27 0.14 28.01
N THR A 39 2.51 0.18 26.70
CA THR A 39 1.44 0.04 25.70
C THR A 39 0.85 -1.36 25.70
N LEU A 40 1.69 -2.40 25.75
CA LEU A 40 1.24 -3.79 25.77
C LEU A 40 0.51 -4.15 27.07
N ALA A 41 0.92 -3.59 28.21
CA ALA A 41 0.24 -3.78 29.49
C ALA A 41 -1.02 -2.92 29.66
N HIS A 42 -1.34 -2.03 28.71
CA HIS A 42 -2.53 -1.19 28.81
C HIS A 42 -3.79 -2.04 28.62
N PRO A 43 -4.79 -1.99 29.52
CA PRO A 43 -5.98 -2.86 29.44
C PRO A 43 -6.79 -2.64 28.16
N GLY A 44 -6.74 -1.42 27.59
CA GLY A 44 -7.34 -1.12 26.29
C GLY A 44 -6.58 -1.65 25.07
N PHE A 45 -5.36 -2.18 25.22
CA PHE A 45 -4.57 -2.70 24.10
C PHE A 45 -5.21 -3.99 23.55
N GLU A 46 -5.38 -5.00 24.40
CA GLU A 46 -6.04 -6.27 24.02
C GLU A 46 -7.49 -6.05 23.59
N ALA A 47 -8.26 -5.26 24.34
CA ALA A 47 -9.66 -4.97 23.99
C ALA A 47 -9.80 -4.29 22.62
N ARG A 48 -8.90 -3.36 22.28
CA ARG A 48 -8.91 -2.68 20.97
C ARG A 48 -8.42 -3.62 19.87
N ASN A 49 -7.42 -4.45 20.12
CA ASN A 49 -6.90 -5.40 19.15
C ASN A 49 -7.93 -6.49 18.83
N ALA A 50 -8.59 -7.05 19.85
CA ALA A 50 -9.67 -8.02 19.68
C ALA A 50 -10.83 -7.43 18.87
N ARG A 51 -11.19 -6.17 19.13
CA ARG A 51 -12.19 -5.47 18.31
C ARG A 51 -11.68 -5.27 16.88
N TYR A 52 -10.46 -4.80 16.68
CA TYR A 52 -9.90 -4.63 15.34
C TYR A 52 -9.86 -5.95 14.56
N GLU A 53 -9.40 -7.03 15.18
CA GLU A 53 -9.32 -8.36 14.57
C GLU A 53 -10.71 -8.90 14.23
N SER A 54 -11.65 -8.84 15.18
CA SER A 54 -13.04 -9.25 14.96
C SER A 54 -13.68 -8.46 13.82
N GLU A 55 -13.49 -7.15 13.80
CA GLU A 55 -14.07 -6.27 12.78
C GLU A 55 -13.39 -6.41 11.42
N ALA A 56 -12.09 -6.72 11.39
CA ALA A 56 -11.36 -7.02 10.17
C ALA A 56 -11.76 -8.37 9.57
N LYS A 57 -11.97 -9.39 10.42
CA LYS A 57 -12.43 -10.73 10.00
C LYS A 57 -13.91 -10.75 9.62
N ALA A 58 -14.77 -10.05 10.37
CA ALA A 58 -16.21 -10.01 10.12
C ALA A 58 -16.61 -9.19 8.89
N ARG A 59 -15.67 -8.42 8.31
CA ARG A 59 -15.92 -7.53 7.17
C ARG A 59 -15.09 -7.91 5.96
N VAL A 60 -15.03 -9.20 5.61
CA VAL A 60 -14.72 -9.55 4.22
C VAL A 60 -15.83 -8.90 3.37
N PRO A 61 -15.52 -7.88 2.54
CA PRO A 61 -16.55 -7.22 1.76
C PRO A 61 -17.13 -8.24 0.77
N ALA A 62 -18.44 -8.21 0.52
CA ALA A 62 -19.09 -9.14 -0.41
C ALA A 62 -18.40 -9.22 -1.78
N VAL A 63 -17.85 -8.10 -2.27
CA VAL A 63 -17.06 -8.05 -3.52
C VAL A 63 -15.81 -8.94 -3.49
N VAL A 64 -15.22 -9.21 -2.32
CA VAL A 64 -14.10 -10.13 -2.18
C VAL A 64 -14.59 -11.57 -2.28
N GLU A 65 -15.73 -11.91 -1.67
CA GLU A 65 -16.33 -13.25 -1.81
C GLU A 65 -16.73 -13.51 -3.27
N GLU A 66 -17.38 -12.56 -3.92
CA GLU A 66 -17.73 -12.63 -5.35
C GLU A 66 -16.47 -12.78 -6.23
N ALA A 67 -15.42 -12.00 -5.97
CA ALA A 67 -14.17 -12.12 -6.72
C ALA A 67 -13.49 -13.49 -6.53
N LEU A 68 -13.56 -14.07 -5.32
CA LEU A 68 -13.06 -15.41 -5.05
C LEU A 68 -13.87 -16.48 -5.78
N GLU A 69 -15.19 -16.33 -5.86
CA GLU A 69 -16.06 -17.20 -6.65
C GLU A 69 -15.76 -17.12 -8.16
N VAL A 70 -15.65 -15.90 -8.71
CA VAL A 70 -15.26 -15.65 -10.11
C VAL A 70 -13.90 -16.28 -10.42
N GLY A 71 -12.94 -16.13 -9.50
CA GLY A 71 -11.61 -16.73 -9.61
C GLY A 71 -11.59 -18.23 -9.35
N SER A 72 -12.70 -18.83 -8.89
CA SER A 72 -12.77 -20.21 -8.40
C SER A 72 -11.68 -20.52 -7.34
N VAL A 73 -11.43 -19.56 -6.45
CA VAL A 73 -10.43 -19.63 -5.38
C VAL A 73 -11.11 -19.75 -4.02
N THR A 74 -10.67 -20.71 -3.20
CA THR A 74 -11.06 -20.80 -1.78
C THR A 74 -9.92 -20.30 -0.89
N VAL A 75 -10.24 -19.44 0.08
CA VAL A 75 -9.29 -18.93 1.07
C VAL A 75 -9.57 -19.60 2.41
N ARG A 76 -8.55 -20.22 3.00
CA ARG A 76 -8.65 -20.87 4.31
C ARG A 76 -8.42 -19.87 5.44
N GLU A 77 -8.86 -20.23 6.64
CA GLU A 77 -8.51 -19.49 7.84
C GLU A 77 -6.99 -19.34 7.96
N GLY A 78 -6.53 -18.12 8.21
CA GLY A 78 -5.11 -17.78 8.31
C GLY A 78 -4.43 -17.46 6.98
N GLU A 79 -5.09 -17.69 5.83
CA GLU A 79 -4.61 -17.22 4.53
C GLU A 79 -4.95 -15.73 4.32
N ALA A 80 -4.08 -15.02 3.60
CA ALA A 80 -4.24 -13.59 3.34
C ALA A 80 -4.66 -13.35 1.89
N VAL A 81 -5.66 -12.50 1.69
CA VAL A 81 -6.02 -11.97 0.37
C VAL A 81 -5.34 -10.63 0.17
N TYR A 82 -4.65 -10.47 -0.95
CA TYR A 82 -4.00 -9.21 -1.31
C TYR A 82 -4.61 -8.66 -2.60
N VAL A 83 -5.20 -7.46 -2.51
CA VAL A 83 -5.77 -6.77 -3.68
C VAL A 83 -4.65 -6.02 -4.40
N PHE A 84 -4.31 -6.47 -5.61
CA PHE A 84 -3.25 -5.85 -6.40
C PHE A 84 -3.79 -4.77 -7.36
N TYR A 85 -3.98 -3.56 -6.84
CA TYR A 85 -4.52 -2.42 -7.60
C TYR A 85 -3.83 -2.12 -8.94
N PRO A 86 -2.49 -2.25 -9.09
CA PRO A 86 -1.85 -2.00 -10.38
C PRO A 86 -2.31 -2.91 -11.52
N ALA A 87 -2.70 -4.15 -11.23
CA ALA A 87 -3.27 -5.06 -12.20
C ALA A 87 -4.72 -4.71 -12.50
N ALA A 88 -5.53 -4.44 -11.47
CA ALA A 88 -6.93 -4.01 -11.65
C ALA A 88 -7.03 -2.71 -12.48
N ASN A 89 -6.14 -1.75 -12.26
CA ASN A 89 -6.06 -0.49 -13.03
C ASN A 89 -5.53 -0.69 -14.47
N ARG A 90 -5.21 -1.93 -14.86
CA ARG A 90 -4.79 -2.32 -16.21
C ARG A 90 -5.68 -3.42 -16.80
N ASP A 91 -6.84 -3.67 -16.21
CA ASP A 91 -7.74 -4.69 -16.70
C ASP A 91 -8.31 -4.30 -18.08
N PRO A 92 -8.04 -5.07 -19.16
CA PRO A 92 -8.53 -4.76 -20.50
C PRO A 92 -10.06 -4.94 -20.64
N SER A 93 -10.72 -5.61 -19.69
CA SER A 93 -12.19 -5.68 -19.65
C SER A 93 -12.83 -4.39 -19.14
N VAL A 94 -12.06 -3.52 -18.47
CA VAL A 94 -12.52 -2.25 -17.91
C VAL A 94 -11.96 -1.05 -18.69
N TYR A 95 -10.69 -1.11 -19.08
CA TYR A 95 -9.99 0.01 -19.73
C TYR A 95 -9.53 -0.35 -21.13
N THR A 96 -9.86 0.49 -22.11
CA THR A 96 -9.36 0.31 -23.47
C THR A 96 -7.88 0.70 -23.54
N GLU A 97 -7.05 -0.12 -24.18
CA GLU A 97 -5.59 0.06 -24.24
C GLU A 97 -4.97 0.35 -22.84
N PRO A 98 -5.11 -0.55 -21.86
CA PRO A 98 -4.86 -0.24 -20.45
C PRO A 98 -3.43 0.24 -20.14
N ASP A 99 -2.44 -0.17 -20.95
CA ASP A 99 -1.04 0.21 -20.80
C ASP A 99 -0.69 1.57 -21.42
N ARG A 100 -1.59 2.14 -22.24
CA ARG A 100 -1.43 3.47 -22.81
C ARG A 100 -1.81 4.53 -21.78
N LEU A 101 -0.95 5.52 -21.61
CA LEU A 101 -1.27 6.73 -20.85
C LEU A 101 -2.19 7.62 -21.70
N ASP A 102 -3.46 7.71 -21.30
CA ASP A 102 -4.44 8.62 -21.87
C ASP A 102 -5.01 9.51 -20.76
N LEU A 103 -4.73 10.81 -20.84
CA LEU A 103 -5.17 11.81 -19.85
C LEU A 103 -6.66 12.17 -20.00
N ALA A 104 -7.29 11.83 -21.13
CA ALA A 104 -8.70 12.08 -21.40
C ALA A 104 -9.60 10.86 -21.09
N ARG A 105 -9.01 9.74 -20.64
CA ARG A 105 -9.71 8.49 -20.28
C ARG A 105 -10.81 8.72 -19.23
N ASN A 106 -11.99 8.13 -19.43
CA ASN A 106 -13.16 8.32 -18.53
C ASN A 106 -14.10 7.09 -18.44
N GLU A 107 -13.61 5.88 -18.75
CA GLU A 107 -14.41 4.65 -18.76
C GLU A 107 -14.86 4.22 -17.35
N ALA A 108 -13.94 4.24 -16.38
CA ALA A 108 -14.22 3.85 -15.00
C ALA A 108 -13.25 4.50 -14.00
N PRO A 109 -13.67 4.74 -12.74
CA PRO A 109 -12.77 5.17 -11.68
C PRO A 109 -11.68 4.13 -11.40
N HIS A 110 -10.44 4.57 -11.20
CA HIS A 110 -9.33 3.70 -10.82
C HIS A 110 -9.32 3.35 -9.33
N LEU A 111 -8.64 2.26 -8.96
CA LEU A 111 -8.46 1.79 -7.59
C LEU A 111 -7.18 2.31 -6.91
N ALA A 112 -6.48 3.30 -7.47
CA ALA A 112 -5.23 3.82 -6.88
C ALA A 112 -5.41 4.38 -5.44
N PHE A 113 -6.63 4.73 -5.05
CA PHE A 113 -6.97 5.19 -3.69
C PHE A 113 -7.78 4.16 -2.89
N GLY A 114 -7.84 2.90 -3.34
CA GLY A 114 -8.71 1.87 -2.78
C GLY A 114 -10.19 2.12 -3.09
N HIS A 115 -11.07 1.44 -2.35
CA HIS A 115 -12.53 1.52 -2.50
C HIS A 115 -13.24 1.21 -1.15
N GLY A 116 -14.51 1.60 -1.03
CA GLY A 116 -15.36 1.26 0.10
C GLY A 116 -14.99 1.96 1.42
N ALA A 117 -15.25 1.29 2.55
CA ALA A 117 -15.04 1.85 3.89
C ALA A 117 -13.59 2.24 4.20
N HIS A 118 -12.63 1.70 3.46
CA HIS A 118 -11.20 1.99 3.58
C HIS A 118 -10.66 2.83 2.42
N TYR A 119 -11.54 3.52 1.68
CA TYR A 119 -11.12 4.49 0.68
C TYR A 119 -10.17 5.52 1.30
N CYS A 120 -9.11 5.87 0.58
CA CYS A 120 -8.05 6.73 1.09
C CYS A 120 -8.60 8.07 1.59
N ALA A 121 -8.53 8.30 2.89
CA ALA A 121 -8.95 9.56 3.51
C ALA A 121 -8.18 10.78 2.98
N GLY A 122 -6.96 10.56 2.48
CA GLY A 122 -6.11 11.60 1.87
C GLY A 122 -6.31 11.80 0.37
N ALA A 123 -7.25 11.10 -0.28
CA ALA A 123 -7.33 11.10 -1.75
C ALA A 123 -7.56 12.49 -2.36
N GLN A 124 -8.34 13.36 -1.70
CA GLN A 124 -8.58 14.72 -2.20
C GLN A 124 -7.35 15.63 -2.01
N LEU A 125 -6.66 15.51 -0.88
CA LEU A 125 -5.42 16.23 -0.64
C LEU A 125 -4.35 15.83 -1.66
N ALA A 126 -4.15 14.53 -1.87
CA ALA A 126 -3.17 14.02 -2.83
C ALA A 126 -3.45 14.49 -4.27
N ARG A 127 -4.73 14.59 -4.67
CA ARG A 127 -5.11 15.15 -5.98
C ARG A 127 -4.75 16.61 -6.10
N MET A 128 -5.10 17.42 -5.11
CA MET A 128 -4.78 18.84 -5.07
C MET A 128 -3.25 19.07 -5.10
N GLU A 129 -2.51 18.30 -4.30
CA GLU A 129 -1.05 18.36 -4.28
C GLU A 129 -0.45 18.00 -5.63
N ALA A 130 -0.93 16.94 -6.28
CA ALA A 130 -0.46 16.52 -7.60
C ALA A 130 -0.74 17.58 -8.66
N GLU A 131 -1.95 18.18 -8.65
CA GLU A 131 -2.33 19.24 -9.58
C GLU A 131 -1.41 20.46 -9.44
N VAL A 132 -1.22 20.97 -8.22
CA VAL A 132 -0.36 22.12 -7.95
C VAL A 132 1.10 21.81 -8.27
N MET A 133 1.59 20.63 -7.86
CA MET A 133 2.96 20.21 -8.10
C MET A 133 3.26 20.11 -9.60
N LEU A 134 2.45 19.35 -10.35
CA LEU A 134 2.69 19.11 -11.78
C LEU A 134 2.55 20.40 -12.59
N SER A 135 1.49 21.18 -12.36
CA SER A 135 1.28 22.45 -13.06
C SER A 135 2.41 23.44 -12.80
N THR A 136 2.80 23.64 -11.53
CA THR A 136 3.87 24.57 -11.16
C THR A 136 5.22 24.11 -11.71
N PHE A 137 5.54 22.83 -11.56
CA PHE A 137 6.83 22.28 -11.94
C PHE A 137 7.04 22.33 -13.45
N LEU A 138 6.04 21.94 -14.23
CA LEU A 138 6.10 21.98 -15.70
C LEU A 138 6.08 23.42 -16.24
N THR A 139 5.30 24.31 -15.64
CA THR A 139 5.26 25.73 -16.07
C THR A 139 6.59 26.44 -15.85
N ARG A 140 7.26 26.16 -14.71
CA ARG A 140 8.51 26.83 -14.35
C ARG A 140 9.75 26.23 -15.02
N ASN A 141 9.67 25.00 -15.52
CA ASN A 141 10.79 24.28 -16.12
C ASN A 141 10.42 23.75 -17.51
N PRO A 142 10.18 24.63 -18.51
CA PRO A 142 9.73 24.20 -19.84
C PRO A 142 10.80 23.38 -20.59
N GLY A 143 12.09 23.50 -20.22
CA GLY A 143 13.19 22.71 -20.76
C GLY A 143 13.45 21.40 -20.01
N LEU A 144 12.58 21.02 -19.07
CA LEU A 144 12.79 19.83 -18.24
C LEU A 144 12.93 18.57 -19.09
N ALA A 145 14.06 17.88 -18.92
CA ALA A 145 14.34 16.59 -19.55
C ALA A 145 15.04 15.65 -18.58
N THR A 146 15.02 14.36 -18.87
CA THR A 146 15.85 13.39 -18.15
C THR A 146 17.32 13.62 -18.47
N ALA A 147 18.18 13.72 -17.46
CA ALA A 147 19.61 13.90 -17.65
C ALA A 147 20.34 12.58 -18.02
N VAL A 148 19.60 11.47 -18.04
CA VAL A 148 20.07 10.14 -18.40
C VAL A 148 19.01 9.45 -19.25
N GLU A 149 19.42 8.45 -20.03
CA GLU A 149 18.49 7.58 -20.75
C GLU A 149 17.52 6.88 -19.76
N PRO A 150 16.21 6.79 -20.07
CA PRO A 150 15.21 6.20 -19.18
C PRO A 150 15.54 4.78 -18.68
N GLU A 151 16.20 3.98 -19.52
CA GLU A 151 16.61 2.60 -19.21
C GLU A 151 17.69 2.55 -18.13
N ARG A 152 18.42 3.65 -17.91
CA ARG A 152 19.44 3.77 -16.86
C ARG A 152 18.86 4.18 -15.50
N ILE A 153 17.57 4.52 -15.44
CA ILE A 153 16.91 4.88 -14.19
C ILE A 153 16.78 3.62 -13.32
N ALA A 154 17.45 3.63 -12.17
CA ALA A 154 17.31 2.57 -11.19
C ALA A 154 15.94 2.65 -10.49
N TRP A 155 15.20 1.54 -10.51
CA TRP A 155 13.91 1.43 -9.83
C TRP A 155 14.05 0.76 -8.47
N ARG A 156 13.25 1.23 -7.50
CA ARG A 156 13.15 0.60 -6.18
C ARG A 156 12.61 -0.83 -6.32
N ARG A 157 13.21 -1.77 -5.58
CA ARG A 157 12.80 -3.19 -5.52
C ARG A 157 12.36 -3.54 -4.11
N GLY A 158 11.39 -4.46 -3.98
CA GLY A 158 10.89 -4.93 -2.69
C GLY A 158 10.09 -3.89 -1.89
N THR A 159 9.67 -2.79 -2.51
CA THR A 159 8.86 -1.74 -1.87
C THR A 159 7.42 -1.79 -2.38
N VAL A 160 6.46 -1.46 -1.51
CA VAL A 160 5.03 -1.36 -1.88
C VAL A 160 4.81 -0.25 -2.92
N ASN A 161 5.52 0.86 -2.79
CA ASN A 161 5.49 1.95 -3.76
C ASN A 161 6.52 1.70 -4.86
N ARG A 162 6.08 1.73 -6.13
CA ARG A 162 6.96 1.73 -7.29
C ARG A 162 7.44 3.15 -7.58
N GLY A 163 8.74 3.33 -7.73
CA GLY A 163 9.31 4.62 -8.10
C GLY A 163 10.81 4.49 -8.38
N PRO A 164 11.39 5.50 -9.05
CA PRO A 164 12.83 5.55 -9.22
C PRO A 164 13.52 5.71 -7.85
N VAL A 165 14.75 5.22 -7.76
CA VAL A 165 15.65 5.52 -6.63
C VAL A 165 16.01 7.00 -6.66
N ALA A 166 16.32 7.51 -7.86
CA ALA A 166 16.51 8.92 -8.17
C ALA A 166 16.05 9.16 -9.62
N LEU A 167 15.59 10.38 -9.91
CA LEU A 167 15.25 10.83 -11.26
C LEU A 167 16.17 11.99 -11.63
N PRO A 168 17.34 11.73 -12.27
CA PRO A 168 18.24 12.79 -12.71
C PRO A 168 17.57 13.62 -13.82
N VAL A 169 17.54 14.93 -13.66
CA VAL A 169 16.92 15.85 -14.61
C VAL A 169 17.84 17.02 -14.97
N THR A 170 17.59 17.61 -16.14
CA THR A 170 18.16 18.87 -16.62
C THR A 170 17.00 19.79 -16.99
N TRP A 171 17.19 21.11 -17.01
CA TRP A 171 16.13 22.09 -17.31
C TRP A 171 16.69 23.37 -17.90
#